data_AF-A0A0Q9L3R8-F1
#
_entry.id   AF-A0A0Q9L3R8-F1
#
_cell.length_a   1.000
_cell.length_b   1.000
_cell.length_c   1.000
_cell.angle_alpha   90.00
_cell.angle_beta   90.00
_cell.angle_gamma   90.00
#
_symmetry.space_group_name_H-M   'P 1'
#
loop_
_entity.id
_entity.type
_entity.pdbx_description
1 polymer ?
#
loop_
_entity_poly.entity_id
_entity_poly.type
_entity_poly.pdbx_seq_one_letter_code
_entity_poly.pdbx_strand_id
1 'polypeptide(L)'
;MGVTKKSFVALFLSFCLVFSLVSAVLIKPVDAKTVRVAVIASLSGDVTIKKGGGSKSYDAYESMSLNQGDTVYTGASSSVTLNLSNGDADVTLGENAEINVSDLNTANGNKKSKLKVWAGSMWVKVKSLAGSDDEFEVETPTAVMGVRGTQFFVTVDPKTGAIKMAVGAGKVSASTVTNGADSTQKTTITYLYPTQQISLDARDETDDLSLKVDFLDLNDFIKDASPEIIKEIILNKAEIDKENDEFIAKKKKEIEDGKLVDDKTSLSVKDQAELDKVKQNLDNLIGNIAKKALAENKVDKESLNKIIEQANAKIDKQERKLDLNNVKELDKTAGVDAEKEKIKKEMLQKLEAEKLKKQQEEAKKQEELKNKLASALKALEDQKKKILEEKKAAEEKAKAEAEAQYDKQNGTNASVPGSGGNSGNSGDTDSPPVLTPKVSLAASVIPNSTMGEFNLDINLSDFVKAQEKDIYGVEVHLLYSENTSYNSNVPVINGSIFESANSADHVKEYQGSNQKELVYAVTNFGSTSGNIEITSAKKLVTIPLHGYGSHTIQVGKIVIVRKNGASVQSVEVPLPANITINIPGV
;
A
#
# COMPACT_ATOMS: atom_id res chain seq x y z
N MET A 1 -23.03 73.96 29.59
CA MET A 1 -22.12 74.29 28.48
C MET A 1 -22.57 73.50 27.25
N GLY A 2 -23.24 74.15 26.30
CA GLY A 2 -23.69 73.50 25.07
C GLY A 2 -22.54 73.37 24.09
N VAL A 3 -22.05 72.15 23.86
CA VAL A 3 -21.09 71.87 22.79
C VAL A 3 -21.81 72.17 21.46
N THR A 4 -21.36 73.19 20.73
CA THR A 4 -21.96 73.56 19.45
C THR A 4 -21.76 72.41 18.46
N LYS A 5 -22.72 72.19 17.53
CA LYS A 5 -22.66 71.08 16.55
C LYS A 5 -21.33 71.00 15.79
N LYS A 6 -20.66 72.13 15.56
CA LYS A 6 -19.33 72.20 14.92
C LYS A 6 -18.21 71.60 15.79
N SER A 7 -18.29 71.79 17.11
CA SER A 7 -17.30 71.29 18.07
C SER A 7 -17.44 69.78 18.31
N PHE A 8 -18.67 69.25 18.22
CA PHE A 8 -18.91 67.80 18.28
C PHE A 8 -18.36 67.06 17.04
N VAL A 9 -18.53 67.64 15.85
CA VAL A 9 -17.99 67.08 14.61
C VAL A 9 -16.45 67.07 14.62
N ALA A 10 -15.81 68.14 15.10
CA ALA A 10 -14.35 68.20 15.21
C ALA A 10 -13.80 67.17 16.20
N LEU A 11 -14.48 66.96 17.33
CA LEU A 11 -14.08 65.95 18.32
C LEU A 11 -14.24 64.53 17.77
N PHE A 12 -15.33 64.26 17.04
CA PHE A 12 -15.57 62.96 16.40
C PHE A 12 -14.55 62.66 15.30
N LEU A 13 -14.19 63.66 14.50
CA LEU A 13 -13.18 63.51 13.44
C LEU A 13 -11.77 63.26 14.02
N SER A 14 -11.43 63.96 15.11
CA SER A 14 -10.18 63.74 15.85
C SER A 14 -10.12 62.34 16.46
N PHE A 15 -11.24 61.88 17.04
CA PHE A 15 -11.32 60.52 17.60
C PHE A 15 -11.19 59.45 16.51
N CYS A 16 -11.78 59.65 15.33
CA CYS A 16 -11.63 58.73 14.19
C CYS A 16 -10.18 58.71 13.65
N LEU A 17 -9.50 59.85 13.61
CA LEU A 17 -8.10 59.95 13.18
C LEU A 17 -7.15 59.25 14.16
N VAL A 18 -7.37 59.43 15.47
CA VAL A 18 -6.59 58.74 16.51
C VAL A 18 -6.88 57.24 16.51
N PHE A 19 -8.14 56.83 16.30
CA PHE A 19 -8.51 55.41 16.22
C PHE A 19 -7.92 54.72 14.97
N SER A 20 -7.82 55.45 13.86
CA SER A 20 -7.15 54.98 12.62
C SER A 20 -5.64 54.81 12.83
N LEU A 21 -4.98 55.75 13.52
CA LEU A 21 -3.55 55.69 13.83
C LEU A 21 -3.20 54.56 14.83
N VAL A 22 -4.05 54.30 15.83
CA VAL A 22 -3.83 53.22 16.80
C VAL A 22 -4.06 51.84 16.17
N SER A 23 -4.95 51.74 15.18
CA SER A 23 -5.20 50.48 14.45
C SER A 23 -4.00 50.02 13.62
N ALA A 24 -3.13 50.93 13.18
CA ALA A 24 -1.92 50.60 12.42
C ALA A 24 -0.77 50.04 13.30
N VAL A 25 -0.78 50.28 14.62
CA VAL A 25 0.31 49.88 15.53
C VAL A 25 0.12 48.45 16.08
N LEU A 26 -1.07 47.85 15.91
CA LEU A 26 -1.40 46.50 16.41
C LEU A 26 -1.39 45.41 15.33
N ILE A 27 -1.04 45.75 14.08
CA ILE A 27 -0.88 44.76 13.02
C ILE A 27 0.51 44.13 13.20
N LYS A 28 0.58 43.00 13.91
CA LYS A 28 1.76 42.14 13.84
C LYS A 28 1.95 41.78 12.36
N PRO A 29 3.16 41.91 11.79
CA PRO A 29 3.43 41.34 10.48
C PRO A 29 3.08 39.86 10.57
N VAL A 30 2.11 39.43 9.77
CA VAL A 30 1.90 38.00 9.53
C VAL A 30 3.19 37.57 8.83
N ASP A 31 4.02 36.79 9.52
CA ASP A 31 5.12 36.09 8.89
C ASP A 31 4.54 35.34 7.69
N ALA A 32 4.89 35.78 6.49
CA ALA A 32 4.49 35.10 5.28
C ALA A 32 5.09 33.70 5.37
N LYS A 33 4.25 32.69 5.61
CA LYS A 33 4.64 31.29 5.53
C LYS A 33 5.16 31.06 4.11
N THR A 34 6.48 31.06 3.95
CA THR A 34 7.11 30.80 2.65
C THR A 34 6.73 29.40 2.23
N VAL A 35 5.83 29.30 1.24
CA VAL A 35 5.39 28.03 0.68
C VAL A 35 6.58 27.45 -0.07
N ARG A 36 7.17 26.37 0.47
CA ARG A 36 8.23 25.63 -0.21
C ARG A 36 7.58 24.77 -1.29
N VAL A 37 8.16 24.77 -2.48
CA VAL A 37 7.73 23.96 -3.62
C VAL A 37 8.89 23.10 -4.10
N ALA A 38 8.57 21.96 -4.72
CA ALA A 38 9.52 21.24 -5.54
C ALA A 38 9.27 21.61 -7.02
N VAL A 39 10.31 21.61 -7.84
CA VAL A 39 10.23 21.98 -9.25
C VAL A 39 10.81 20.86 -10.10
N ILE A 40 10.13 20.51 -11.19
CA ILE A 40 10.67 19.56 -12.16
C ILE A 40 11.82 20.24 -12.92
N ALA A 41 13.05 19.80 -12.68
CA ALA A 41 14.25 20.35 -13.31
C ALA A 41 14.46 19.79 -14.72
N SER A 42 14.21 18.50 -14.92
CA SER A 42 14.23 17.83 -16.21
C SER A 42 13.38 16.56 -16.16
N LEU A 43 12.94 16.08 -17.32
CA LEU A 43 12.20 14.81 -17.42
C LEU A 43 12.44 14.14 -18.76
N SER A 44 12.23 12.82 -18.80
CA SER A 44 12.27 12.00 -20.01
C SER A 44 11.21 10.91 -19.95
N GLY A 45 10.61 10.58 -21.10
CA GLY A 45 9.57 9.57 -21.21
C GLY A 45 8.20 10.03 -20.69
N ASP A 46 7.38 9.07 -20.28
CA ASP A 46 6.07 9.29 -19.68
C ASP A 46 6.19 9.63 -18.19
N VAL A 47 5.84 10.86 -17.83
CA VAL A 47 5.84 11.36 -16.46
C VAL A 47 4.53 12.09 -16.21
N THR A 48 3.78 11.67 -15.19
CA THR A 48 2.49 12.27 -14.85
C THR A 48 2.43 12.68 -13.38
N ILE A 49 1.65 13.72 -13.10
CA ILE A 49 1.48 14.31 -11.77
C ILE A 49 0.01 14.20 -11.37
N LYS A 50 -0.25 13.63 -10.20
CA LYS A 50 -1.55 13.70 -9.53
C LYS A 50 -1.51 14.78 -8.46
N LYS A 51 -2.35 15.80 -8.59
CA LYS A 51 -2.41 16.91 -7.62
C LYS A 51 -3.01 16.44 -6.28
N GLY A 52 -2.49 16.96 -5.17
CA GLY A 52 -2.99 16.66 -3.83
C GLY A 52 -4.50 16.91 -3.70
N GLY A 53 -5.24 15.93 -3.17
CA GLY A 53 -6.70 16.00 -3.03
C GLY A 53 -7.51 15.80 -4.33
N GLY A 54 -6.84 15.61 -5.47
CA GLY A 54 -7.47 15.31 -6.76
C GLY A 54 -7.34 13.83 -7.15
N SER A 55 -8.23 13.37 -8.03
CA SER A 55 -8.19 12.02 -8.64
C SER A 55 -7.60 12.00 -10.05
N LYS A 56 -7.38 13.18 -10.67
CA LYS A 56 -6.87 13.31 -12.04
C LYS A 56 -5.35 13.44 -12.05
N SER A 57 -4.72 12.77 -13.02
CA SER A 57 -3.31 12.95 -13.36
C SER A 57 -3.16 13.88 -14.57
N TYR A 58 -2.02 14.58 -14.63
CA TYR A 58 -1.66 15.53 -15.69
C TYR A 58 -0.25 15.22 -16.19
N ASP A 59 0.01 15.43 -17.47
CA ASP A 59 1.37 15.30 -18.01
C ASP A 59 2.30 16.31 -17.33
N ALA A 60 3.49 15.84 -16.94
CA ALA A 60 4.53 16.67 -16.38
C ALA A 60 5.25 17.46 -17.49
N TYR A 61 5.76 18.63 -17.14
CA TYR A 61 6.64 19.44 -17.99
C TYR A 61 7.74 20.07 -17.15
N GLU A 62 8.85 20.44 -17.79
CA GLU A 62 9.96 21.12 -17.10
C GLU A 62 9.50 22.44 -16.46
N SER A 63 10.09 22.80 -15.33
CA SER A 63 9.70 23.94 -14.48
C SER A 63 8.29 23.84 -13.86
N MET A 64 7.57 22.72 -14.03
CA MET A 64 6.32 22.50 -13.33
C MET A 64 6.56 22.43 -11.82
N SER A 65 5.76 23.20 -11.06
CA SER A 65 5.82 23.20 -9.60
C SER A 65 4.95 22.11 -8.98
N LEU A 66 5.50 21.45 -7.98
CA LEU A 66 4.87 20.43 -7.15
C LEU A 66 4.70 20.97 -5.74
N ASN A 67 3.49 20.84 -5.23
CA ASN A 67 3.13 21.22 -3.87
C ASN A 67 3.12 20.01 -2.94
N GLN A 68 3.07 20.28 -1.64
CA GLN A 68 2.77 19.24 -0.67
C GLN A 68 1.45 18.52 -1.03
N GLY A 69 1.49 17.19 -1.00
CA GLY A 69 0.39 16.30 -1.36
C GLY A 69 0.40 15.84 -2.82
N ASP A 70 1.18 16.47 -3.70
CA ASP A 70 1.30 16.03 -5.10
C ASP A 70 2.07 14.70 -5.20
N THR A 71 1.64 13.84 -6.13
CA THR A 71 2.32 12.57 -6.44
C THR A 71 2.85 12.59 -7.87
N VAL A 72 4.10 12.19 -8.04
CA VAL A 72 4.80 12.02 -9.30
C VAL A 72 4.81 10.54 -9.67
N TYR A 73 4.48 10.24 -10.92
CA TYR A 73 4.53 8.91 -11.52
C TYR A 73 5.49 8.92 -12.71
N THR A 74 6.38 7.95 -12.78
CA THR A 74 7.21 7.70 -13.97
C THR A 74 6.84 6.36 -14.58
N GLY A 75 6.66 6.33 -15.90
CA GLY A 75 6.44 5.10 -16.67
C GLY A 75 7.71 4.27 -16.84
N ALA A 76 7.60 3.22 -17.67
CA ALA A 76 8.74 2.42 -18.10
C ALA A 76 9.70 3.25 -18.96
N SER A 77 11.01 3.12 -18.74
CA SER A 77 12.04 3.92 -19.44
C SER A 77 11.83 5.44 -19.31
N SER A 78 11.18 5.88 -18.23
CA SER A 78 10.97 7.29 -17.89
C SER A 78 11.84 7.70 -16.70
N SER A 79 12.12 8.99 -16.59
CA SER A 79 12.84 9.56 -15.47
C SER A 79 12.45 11.02 -15.26
N VAL A 80 12.58 11.50 -14.02
CA VAL A 80 12.35 12.91 -13.69
C VAL A 80 13.31 13.34 -12.58
N THR A 81 13.90 14.52 -12.74
CA THR A 81 14.71 15.16 -11.71
C THR A 81 13.91 16.30 -11.08
N LEU A 82 13.79 16.28 -9.76
CA LEU A 82 13.12 17.28 -8.95
C LEU A 82 14.17 18.10 -8.21
N ASN A 83 14.05 19.42 -8.28
CA ASN A 83 14.77 20.35 -7.43
C ASN A 83 13.87 20.76 -6.26
N LEU A 84 14.24 20.40 -5.04
CA LEU A 84 13.46 20.70 -3.85
C LEU A 84 13.96 22.01 -3.23
N SER A 85 13.00 22.84 -2.82
CA SER A 85 13.24 23.89 -1.83
C SER A 85 14.25 24.95 -2.25
N ASN A 86 14.18 25.37 -3.51
CA ASN A 86 15.12 26.31 -4.14
C ASN A 86 16.57 25.80 -4.16
N GLY A 87 16.75 24.48 -4.36
CA GLY A 87 18.04 23.86 -4.59
C GLY A 87 18.76 23.37 -3.34
N ASP A 88 18.04 23.08 -2.26
CA ASP A 88 18.61 22.41 -1.08
C ASP A 88 18.84 20.91 -1.35
N ALA A 89 18.00 20.29 -2.19
CA ALA A 89 18.14 18.90 -2.59
C ALA A 89 17.72 18.69 -4.04
N ASP A 90 18.43 17.81 -4.73
CA ASP A 90 18.06 17.28 -6.05
C ASP A 90 17.68 15.81 -5.90
N VAL A 91 16.58 15.41 -6.53
CA VAL A 91 16.03 14.05 -6.46
C VAL A 91 15.74 13.55 -7.85
N THR A 92 16.46 12.52 -8.30
CA THR A 92 16.25 11.89 -9.60
C THR A 92 15.51 10.58 -9.41
N LEU A 93 14.35 10.47 -10.04
CA LEU A 93 13.49 9.29 -10.04
C LEU A 93 13.75 8.47 -11.30
N GLY A 94 13.89 7.16 -11.13
CA GLY A 94 14.00 6.21 -12.22
C GLY A 94 12.64 5.82 -12.79
N GLU A 95 12.60 4.72 -13.54
CA GLU A 95 11.39 4.20 -14.15
C GLU A 95 10.44 3.55 -13.13
N ASN A 96 9.15 3.47 -13.50
CA ASN A 96 8.10 2.82 -12.71
C ASN A 96 8.03 3.31 -11.25
N ALA A 97 8.29 4.60 -11.03
CA ALA A 97 8.38 5.19 -9.71
C ALA A 97 7.07 5.88 -9.32
N GLU A 98 6.72 5.79 -8.04
CA GLU A 98 5.63 6.53 -7.42
C GLU A 98 6.15 7.27 -6.19
N ILE A 99 6.25 8.60 -6.29
CA ILE A 99 6.74 9.47 -5.21
C ILE A 99 5.69 10.49 -4.84
N ASN A 100 5.34 10.58 -3.56
CA ASN A 100 4.50 11.62 -3.01
C ASN A 100 5.34 12.66 -2.25
N VAL A 101 5.09 13.93 -2.53
CA VAL A 101 5.69 15.07 -1.83
C VAL A 101 4.91 15.30 -0.54
N SER A 102 5.26 14.56 0.51
CA SER A 102 4.41 14.44 1.71
C SER A 102 4.49 15.63 2.67
N ASP A 103 5.66 16.25 2.81
CA ASP A 103 5.86 17.42 3.66
C ASP A 103 6.90 18.35 3.04
N LEU A 104 6.53 19.61 2.83
CA LEU A 104 7.42 20.69 2.40
C LEU A 104 7.08 21.91 3.24
N ASN A 105 7.72 22.00 4.40
CA ASN A 105 7.45 23.07 5.34
C ASN A 105 8.72 23.77 5.82
N THR A 106 8.50 24.96 6.39
CA THR A 106 9.48 25.70 7.18
C THR A 106 8.83 25.96 8.53
N ALA A 107 9.48 25.55 9.61
CA ALA A 107 9.04 25.79 10.98
C ALA A 107 10.20 26.39 11.78
N ASN A 108 9.98 27.55 12.43
CA ASN A 108 10.98 28.24 13.24
C ASN A 108 12.32 28.52 12.51
N GLY A 109 12.28 28.71 11.19
CA GLY A 109 13.47 28.90 10.34
C GLY A 109 14.11 27.60 9.84
N ASN A 110 13.73 26.45 10.39
CA ASN A 110 14.21 25.14 9.97
C ASN A 110 13.32 24.56 8.87
N LYS A 111 13.97 23.96 7.89
CA LYS A 111 13.34 23.40 6.70
C LYS A 111 13.10 21.91 6.88
N LYS A 112 11.86 21.44 6.74
CA LYS A 112 11.53 20.01 6.71
C LYS A 112 11.05 19.60 5.31
N SER A 113 11.71 18.62 4.73
CA SER A 113 11.35 18.03 3.43
C SER A 113 11.17 16.53 3.59
N LYS A 114 10.00 16.02 3.23
CA LYS A 114 9.68 14.60 3.35
C LYS A 114 9.08 14.07 2.05
N LEU A 115 9.73 13.06 1.49
CA LEU A 115 9.26 12.34 0.31
C LEU A 115 8.81 10.94 0.72
N LYS A 116 7.65 10.50 0.23
CA LYS A 116 7.18 9.12 0.38
C LYS A 116 7.37 8.39 -0.95
N VAL A 117 8.06 7.26 -0.95
CA VAL A 117 8.36 6.46 -2.13
C VAL A 117 7.65 5.12 -2.01
N TRP A 118 6.79 4.80 -2.97
CA TRP A 118 6.00 3.57 -2.96
C TRP A 118 6.55 2.50 -3.90
N ALA A 119 7.20 2.93 -4.98
CA ALA A 119 7.71 2.06 -6.02
C ALA A 119 8.86 2.73 -6.76
N GLY A 120 9.68 1.90 -7.42
CA GLY A 120 10.76 2.34 -8.30
C GLY A 120 12.00 2.78 -7.52
N SER A 121 12.91 3.43 -8.24
CA SER A 121 14.21 3.83 -7.72
C SER A 121 14.36 5.34 -7.66
N MET A 122 15.14 5.84 -6.71
CA MET A 122 15.52 7.24 -6.62
C MET A 122 16.99 7.41 -6.24
N TRP A 123 17.60 8.47 -6.76
CA TRP A 123 18.86 9.02 -6.29
C TRP A 123 18.58 10.38 -5.66
N VAL A 124 19.08 10.58 -4.44
CA VAL A 124 18.92 11.82 -3.69
C VAL A 124 20.28 12.43 -3.45
N LYS A 125 20.41 13.72 -3.76
CA LYS A 125 21.53 14.58 -3.39
C LYS A 125 21.02 15.71 -2.53
N VAL A 126 21.34 15.70 -1.24
CA VAL A 126 21.02 16.79 -0.32
C VAL A 126 22.28 17.59 -0.05
N LYS A 127 22.23 18.92 -0.20
CA LYS A 127 23.34 19.79 0.20
C LYS A 127 23.65 19.57 1.68
N SER A 128 24.93 19.66 2.05
CA SER A 128 25.34 19.50 3.44
C SER A 128 24.60 20.50 4.34
N LEU A 129 23.89 19.95 5.33
CA LEU A 129 23.13 20.70 6.34
C LEU A 129 23.99 20.94 7.60
N ALA A 130 25.32 20.95 7.46
CA ALA A 130 26.22 21.09 8.59
C ALA A 130 25.97 22.42 9.33
N GLY A 131 25.42 22.31 10.55
CA GLY A 131 25.09 23.46 11.40
C GLY A 131 23.67 24.02 11.23
N SER A 132 22.82 23.40 10.41
CA SER A 132 21.37 23.67 10.41
C SER A 132 20.58 22.53 11.05
N ASP A 133 19.42 22.87 11.59
CA ASP A 133 18.42 21.92 12.10
C ASP A 133 17.42 21.52 10.99
N ASP A 134 17.85 21.61 9.72
CA ASP A 134 17.05 21.20 8.58
C ASP A 134 16.95 19.66 8.52
N GLU A 135 15.80 19.18 8.07
CA GLU A 135 15.47 17.77 8.01
C GLU A 135 15.09 17.38 6.58
N PHE A 136 15.73 16.33 6.08
CA PHE A 136 15.33 15.65 4.86
C PHE A 136 15.06 14.18 5.16
N GLU A 137 13.84 13.73 4.86
CA GLU A 137 13.38 12.36 5.10
C GLU A 137 12.88 11.73 3.80
N VAL A 138 13.27 10.47 3.58
CA VAL A 138 12.62 9.58 2.60
C VAL A 138 11.91 8.50 3.38
N GLU A 139 10.59 8.42 3.25
CA GLU A 139 9.75 7.38 3.84
C GLU A 139 9.39 6.36 2.76
N THR A 140 9.49 5.09 3.12
CA THR A 140 9.12 3.93 2.30
C THR A 140 8.16 3.05 3.09
N PRO A 141 7.54 2.00 2.50
CA PRO A 141 6.66 1.11 3.24
C PRO A 141 7.32 0.43 4.45
N THR A 142 8.64 0.23 4.42
CA THR A 142 9.38 -0.52 5.46
C THR A 142 10.25 0.36 6.33
N ALA A 143 10.73 1.49 5.83
CA ALA A 143 11.72 2.31 6.54
C ALA A 143 11.59 3.81 6.29
N VAL A 144 12.06 4.59 7.27
CA VAL A 144 12.31 6.02 7.16
C VAL A 144 13.81 6.26 7.14
N MET A 145 14.28 6.93 6.10
CA MET A 145 15.66 7.34 5.93
C MET A 145 15.81 8.83 6.24
N GLY A 146 16.52 9.14 7.33
CA GLY A 146 16.84 10.50 7.73
C GLY A 146 18.23 10.92 7.22
N VAL A 147 18.28 12.08 6.58
CA VAL A 147 19.45 12.56 5.84
C VAL A 147 19.94 13.88 6.43
N ARG A 148 21.24 13.99 6.68
CA ARG A 148 21.90 15.24 7.10
C ARG A 148 23.17 15.47 6.28
N GLY A 149 22.99 15.94 5.04
CA GLY A 149 24.07 16.08 4.05
C GLY A 149 24.52 14.72 3.53
N THR A 150 24.01 14.29 2.38
CA THR A 150 24.32 12.96 1.87
C THR A 150 23.92 12.80 0.41
N GLN A 151 24.51 11.80 -0.24
CA GLN A 151 24.03 11.30 -1.51
C GLN A 151 23.80 9.81 -1.43
N PHE A 152 22.59 9.36 -1.75
CA PHE A 152 22.17 7.98 -1.56
C PHE A 152 21.11 7.56 -2.57
N PHE A 153 21.08 6.25 -2.79
CA PHE A 153 20.16 5.56 -3.66
C PHE A 153 19.15 4.77 -2.83
N VAL A 154 17.89 4.76 -3.25
CA VAL A 154 16.85 3.90 -2.70
C VAL A 154 16.10 3.24 -3.85
N THR A 155 15.76 1.97 -3.71
CA THR A 155 14.80 1.30 -4.58
C THR A 155 13.73 0.61 -3.74
N VAL A 156 12.48 0.61 -4.22
CA VAL A 156 11.33 0.01 -3.56
C VAL A 156 10.67 -0.97 -4.53
N ASP A 157 10.59 -2.24 -4.14
CA ASP A 157 9.86 -3.26 -4.88
C ASP A 157 8.34 -3.03 -4.68
N PRO A 158 7.56 -2.79 -5.74
CA PRO A 158 6.14 -2.44 -5.62
C PRO A 158 5.25 -3.60 -5.15
N LYS A 159 5.73 -4.85 -5.21
CA LYS A 159 4.94 -6.03 -4.84
C LYS A 159 5.11 -6.39 -3.37
N THR A 160 6.32 -6.24 -2.86
CA THR A 160 6.72 -6.66 -1.51
C THR A 160 6.89 -5.49 -0.56
N GLY A 161 7.07 -4.27 -1.08
CA GLY A 161 7.48 -3.10 -0.31
C GLY A 161 8.94 -3.16 0.16
N ALA A 162 9.67 -4.24 -0.18
CA ALA A 162 11.06 -4.38 0.21
C ALA A 162 11.90 -3.28 -0.43
N ILE A 163 12.85 -2.76 0.34
CA ILE A 163 13.74 -1.71 -0.11
C ILE A 163 15.18 -2.18 -0.13
N LYS A 164 15.97 -1.59 -1.01
CA LYS A 164 17.42 -1.52 -0.86
C LYS A 164 17.84 -0.06 -0.85
N MET A 165 18.75 0.29 0.05
CA MET A 165 19.34 1.62 0.14
C MET A 165 20.86 1.50 0.10
N ALA A 166 21.52 2.36 -0.67
CA ALA A 166 22.97 2.43 -0.78
C ALA A 166 23.47 3.87 -0.65
N VAL A 167 24.58 4.08 0.07
CA VAL A 167 25.14 5.42 0.32
C VAL A 167 26.37 5.64 -0.57
N GLY A 168 26.39 6.77 -1.28
CA GLY A 168 27.52 7.21 -2.10
C GLY A 168 28.41 8.27 -1.44
N ALA A 169 27.82 9.14 -0.60
CA ALA A 169 28.52 10.16 0.16
C ALA A 169 27.74 10.53 1.43
N GLY A 170 28.43 10.98 2.47
CA GLY A 170 27.81 11.47 3.71
C GLY A 170 27.39 10.36 4.69
N LYS A 171 26.35 10.63 5.49
CA LYS A 171 25.81 9.67 6.47
C LYS A 171 24.29 9.65 6.42
N VAL A 172 23.72 8.46 6.25
CA VAL A 172 22.27 8.24 6.18
C VAL A 172 21.81 7.40 7.36
N SER A 173 20.76 7.82 8.04
CA SER A 173 20.08 6.94 9.00
C SER A 173 19.03 6.10 8.28
N ALA A 174 18.88 4.85 8.68
CA ALA A 174 17.75 4.01 8.32
C ALA A 174 17.04 3.60 9.61
N SER A 175 15.74 3.87 9.69
CA SER A 175 14.94 3.58 10.87
C SER A 175 13.65 2.87 10.49
N THR A 176 13.27 1.91 11.31
CA THR A 176 12.05 1.12 11.10
C THR A 176 11.26 1.04 12.39
N VAL A 177 9.94 0.93 12.23
CA VAL A 177 9.00 0.90 13.36
C VAL A 177 8.35 -0.47 13.37
N THR A 178 8.60 -1.21 14.44
CA THR A 178 7.97 -2.52 14.67
C THR A 178 6.94 -2.39 15.78
N ASN A 179 5.82 -3.11 15.64
CA ASN A 179 4.82 -3.21 16.69
C ASN A 179 5.13 -4.45 17.52
N GLY A 180 5.43 -4.26 18.81
CA GLY A 180 5.55 -5.36 19.75
C GLY A 180 4.21 -6.07 19.98
N ALA A 181 4.26 -7.28 20.54
CA ALA A 181 3.07 -8.06 20.90
C ALA A 181 2.10 -7.29 21.82
N ASP A 182 2.62 -6.34 22.59
CA ASP A 182 1.86 -5.49 23.51
C ASP A 182 1.36 -4.18 22.86
N SER A 183 1.36 -4.08 21.52
CA SER A 183 1.05 -2.87 20.74
C SER A 183 1.97 -1.67 21.00
N THR A 184 3.13 -1.89 21.64
CA THR A 184 4.17 -0.86 21.81
C THR A 184 4.96 -0.70 20.53
N GLN A 185 5.06 0.53 20.02
CA GLN A 185 5.94 0.85 18.88
C GLN A 185 7.39 0.89 19.34
N LYS A 186 8.25 0.11 18.70
CA LYS A 186 9.69 0.16 18.87
C LYS A 186 10.32 0.68 17.59
N THR A 187 11.03 1.80 17.71
CA THR A 187 11.84 2.33 16.62
C THR A 187 13.27 1.80 16.75
N THR A 188 13.74 1.11 15.72
CA THR A 188 15.15 0.72 15.60
C THR A 188 15.80 1.64 14.57
N ILE A 189 17.02 2.09 14.83
CA ILE A 189 17.77 2.97 13.94
C ILE A 189 19.19 2.44 13.75
N THR A 190 19.71 2.56 12.53
CA THR A 190 21.11 2.34 12.19
C THR A 190 21.60 3.46 11.27
N TYR A 191 22.91 3.58 11.10
CA TYR A 191 23.54 4.55 10.20
C TYR A 191 24.40 3.84 9.17
N LEU A 192 24.30 4.32 7.93
CA LEU A 192 25.07 3.87 6.79
C LEU A 192 26.04 4.97 6.33
N TYR A 193 27.20 4.50 5.89
CA TYR A 193 28.29 5.30 5.34
C TYR A 193 28.53 4.94 3.87
N PRO A 194 29.33 5.74 3.13
CA PRO A 194 29.58 5.47 1.73
C PRO A 194 30.11 4.05 1.51
N THR A 195 29.71 3.43 0.39
CA THR A 195 30.00 2.02 0.03
C THR A 195 29.24 0.98 0.85
N GLN A 196 28.34 1.39 1.74
CA GLN A 196 27.45 0.49 2.46
C GLN A 196 26.05 0.49 1.85
N GLN A 197 25.36 -0.62 2.04
CA GLN A 197 23.96 -0.81 1.68
C GLN A 197 23.19 -1.48 2.81
N ILE A 198 21.87 -1.36 2.78
CA ILE A 198 20.95 -2.10 3.64
C ILE A 198 19.77 -2.57 2.80
N SER A 199 19.30 -3.79 3.06
CA SER A 199 18.09 -4.33 2.46
C SER A 199 17.06 -4.60 3.55
N LEU A 200 15.87 -4.02 3.42
CA LEU A 200 14.80 -4.10 4.42
C LEU A 200 13.51 -4.60 3.78
N ASP A 201 12.90 -5.60 4.40
CA ASP A 201 11.68 -6.26 3.97
C ASP A 201 10.57 -6.07 5.00
N ALA A 202 9.32 -5.95 4.54
CA ALA A 202 8.16 -5.59 5.38
C ALA A 202 7.76 -6.64 6.43
N ARG A 203 8.54 -7.71 6.60
CA ARG A 203 8.19 -8.89 7.39
C ARG A 203 9.25 -9.15 8.45
N ASP A 204 8.92 -8.75 9.68
CA ASP A 204 9.68 -9.06 10.90
C ASP A 204 11.12 -8.58 10.84
N GLU A 205 11.27 -7.27 10.89
CA GLU A 205 12.59 -6.67 11.01
C GLU A 205 13.26 -7.01 12.34
N THR A 206 14.57 -7.08 12.28
CA THR A 206 15.44 -7.40 13.41
C THR A 206 15.42 -6.28 14.45
N ASP A 207 15.57 -6.66 15.72
CA ASP A 207 15.77 -5.70 16.82
C ASP A 207 17.05 -4.88 16.68
N ASP A 208 17.98 -5.33 15.82
CA ASP A 208 19.22 -4.64 15.50
C ASP A 208 19.41 -4.56 13.97
N LEU A 209 19.14 -3.37 13.41
CA LEU A 209 19.29 -3.09 11.97
C LEU A 209 20.74 -3.09 11.49
N SER A 210 21.72 -2.94 12.38
CA SER A 210 23.14 -2.97 11.99
C SER A 210 23.54 -4.33 11.40
N LEU A 211 22.83 -5.40 11.77
CA LEU A 211 23.02 -6.75 11.24
C LEU A 211 22.63 -6.88 9.76
N LYS A 212 21.84 -5.93 9.22
CA LYS A 212 21.43 -5.91 7.81
C LYS A 212 22.28 -4.95 6.96
N VAL A 213 23.24 -4.25 7.55
CA VAL A 213 24.13 -3.34 6.81
C VAL A 213 25.29 -4.13 6.22
N ASP A 214 25.39 -4.14 4.90
CA ASP A 214 26.41 -4.87 4.13
C ASP A 214 27.23 -3.93 3.25
N PHE A 215 28.32 -4.45 2.67
CA PHE A 215 29.05 -3.77 1.60
C PHE A 215 28.18 -3.69 0.34
N LEU A 216 28.29 -2.58 -0.41
CA LEU A 216 27.55 -2.36 -1.65
C LEU A 216 27.81 -3.48 -2.68
N ASP A 217 26.74 -4.16 -3.10
CA ASP A 217 26.78 -5.09 -4.23
C ASP A 217 26.49 -4.34 -5.52
N LEU A 218 27.54 -4.12 -6.32
CA LEU A 218 27.42 -3.39 -7.58
C LEU A 218 26.57 -4.10 -8.64
N ASN A 219 26.44 -5.44 -8.61
CA ASN A 219 25.59 -6.13 -9.58
C ASN A 219 24.12 -5.81 -9.29
N ASP A 220 23.72 -5.98 -8.04
CA ASP A 220 22.36 -5.68 -7.59
C ASP A 220 22.04 -4.20 -7.76
N PHE A 221 22.98 -3.32 -7.40
CA PHE A 221 22.85 -1.89 -7.59
C PHE A 221 22.59 -1.50 -9.04
N ILE A 222 23.40 -2.01 -9.99
CA ILE A 222 23.26 -1.67 -11.42
C ILE A 222 22.00 -2.27 -12.04
N LYS A 223 21.58 -3.44 -11.56
CA LYS A 223 20.30 -4.04 -11.92
C LYS A 223 19.13 -3.13 -11.53
N ASP A 224 19.14 -2.63 -10.30
CA ASP A 224 18.04 -1.89 -9.70
C ASP A 224 18.05 -0.38 -10.08
N ALA A 225 19.20 0.18 -10.43
CA ALA A 225 19.32 1.57 -10.88
C ALA A 225 18.94 1.75 -12.36
N SER A 226 18.21 2.82 -12.67
CA SER A 226 17.94 3.23 -14.05
C SER A 226 19.18 3.87 -14.71
N PRO A 227 19.27 3.87 -16.05
CA PRO A 227 20.35 4.55 -16.76
C PRO A 227 20.50 6.03 -16.36
N GLU A 228 19.38 6.73 -16.13
CA GLU A 228 19.32 8.14 -15.75
C GLU A 228 19.86 8.37 -14.34
N ILE A 229 19.56 7.46 -13.40
CA ILE A 229 20.16 7.49 -12.06
C ILE A 229 21.68 7.27 -12.14
N ILE A 230 22.14 6.31 -12.94
CA ILE A 230 23.58 6.04 -13.11
C ILE A 230 24.29 7.28 -13.67
N LYS A 231 23.72 7.91 -14.71
CA LYS A 231 24.23 9.16 -15.28
C LYS A 231 24.32 10.26 -14.23
N GLU A 232 23.26 10.43 -13.43
CA GLU A 232 23.20 11.46 -12.39
C GLU A 232 24.24 11.22 -11.28
N ILE A 233 24.48 9.97 -10.89
CA ILE A 233 25.53 9.62 -9.93
C ILE A 233 26.92 10.01 -10.48
N ILE A 234 27.18 9.76 -11.75
CA ILE A 234 28.45 10.15 -12.40
C ILE A 234 28.58 11.67 -12.46
N LEU A 235 27.51 12.39 -12.81
CA LEU A 235 27.50 13.85 -12.86
C LEU A 235 27.75 14.53 -11.50
N ASN A 236 27.40 13.84 -10.41
CA ASN A 236 27.58 14.30 -9.04
C ASN A 236 28.93 13.90 -8.43
N LYS A 237 29.84 13.31 -9.22
CA LYS A 237 31.15 12.85 -8.73
C LYS A 237 31.94 13.93 -7.97
N ALA A 238 31.96 15.18 -8.46
CA ALA A 238 32.74 16.24 -7.81
C ALA A 238 32.23 16.53 -6.39
N GLU A 239 30.91 16.57 -6.22
CA GLU A 239 30.25 16.76 -4.94
C GLU A 239 30.42 15.54 -4.01
N ILE A 240 30.33 14.32 -4.56
CA ILE A 240 30.58 13.06 -3.83
C ILE A 240 32.02 13.03 -3.32
N ASP A 241 33.00 13.30 -4.19
CA ASP A 241 34.43 13.30 -3.85
C ASP A 241 34.71 14.32 -2.75
N LYS A 242 34.13 15.52 -2.84
CA LYS A 242 34.30 16.58 -1.84
C LYS A 242 33.82 16.12 -0.45
N GLU A 243 32.61 15.58 -0.36
CA GLU A 243 32.03 15.13 0.90
C GLU A 243 32.78 13.91 1.47
N ASN A 244 33.22 13.01 0.61
CA ASN A 244 34.06 11.88 0.99
C ASN A 244 35.45 12.33 1.49
N ASP A 245 36.06 13.34 0.87
CA ASP A 245 37.33 13.91 1.31
C ASP A 245 37.19 14.60 2.69
N GLU A 246 36.08 15.29 2.94
CA GLU A 246 35.74 15.86 4.27
C GLU A 246 35.58 14.76 5.33
N PHE A 247 34.91 13.66 4.97
CA PHE A 247 34.78 12.48 5.84
C PHE A 247 36.15 11.86 6.19
N ILE A 248 37.00 11.65 5.18
CA ILE A 248 38.36 11.10 5.39
C ILE A 248 39.20 12.03 6.25
N ALA A 249 39.15 13.35 6.02
CA ALA A 249 39.88 14.33 6.83
C ALA A 249 39.41 14.32 8.29
N LYS A 250 38.09 14.20 8.53
CA LYS A 250 37.54 14.07 9.87
C LYS A 250 38.03 12.80 10.57
N LYS A 251 37.96 11.65 9.89
CA LYS A 251 38.40 10.36 10.45
C LYS A 251 39.91 10.34 10.72
N LYS A 252 40.71 10.93 9.84
CA LYS A 252 42.15 11.10 10.06
C LYS A 252 42.44 11.87 11.35
N LYS A 253 41.74 12.99 11.56
CA LYS A 253 41.86 13.79 12.79
C LYS A 253 41.42 13.01 14.03
N GLU A 254 40.36 12.20 13.95
CA GLU A 254 39.92 11.34 15.06
C GLU A 254 41.00 10.31 15.44
N ILE A 255 41.69 9.72 14.45
CA ILE A 255 42.81 8.80 14.68
C ILE A 255 44.00 9.52 15.32
N GLU A 256 44.38 10.69 14.79
CA GLU A 256 45.48 11.52 15.32
C GLU A 256 45.22 11.98 16.77
N ASP A 257 43.97 12.34 17.09
CA ASP A 257 43.52 12.74 18.43
C ASP A 257 43.39 11.55 19.40
N GLY A 258 43.52 10.30 18.93
CA GLY A 258 43.25 9.08 19.71
C GLY A 258 41.77 8.91 20.10
N LYS A 259 40.86 9.63 19.44
CA LYS A 259 39.40 9.58 19.65
C LYS A 259 38.76 8.60 18.69
N LEU A 260 39.03 7.30 18.87
CA LEU A 260 38.30 6.27 18.15
C LEU A 260 36.85 6.27 18.64
N VAL A 261 35.93 6.73 17.79
CA VAL A 261 34.50 6.75 18.10
C VAL A 261 33.89 5.41 17.71
N ASP A 262 33.51 4.59 18.70
CA ASP A 262 32.66 3.41 18.48
C ASP A 262 31.20 3.88 18.35
N ASP A 263 30.85 4.39 17.16
CA ASP A 263 29.52 4.95 16.88
C ASP A 263 28.39 3.89 16.85
N LYS A 264 28.65 2.63 17.26
CA LYS A 264 27.78 1.46 17.03
C LYS A 264 27.36 1.34 15.56
N THR A 265 28.26 1.74 14.67
CA THR A 265 28.05 1.67 13.23
C THR A 265 28.76 0.44 12.68
N SER A 266 28.37 0.02 11.48
CA SER A 266 29.02 -1.06 10.75
C SER A 266 30.42 -0.69 10.23
N LEU A 267 30.76 0.61 10.18
CA LEU A 267 32.04 1.09 9.69
C LEU A 267 33.09 1.15 10.82
N SER A 268 34.14 0.34 10.71
CA SER A 268 35.27 0.29 11.64
C SER A 268 36.54 0.84 11.02
N VAL A 269 36.99 2.02 11.48
CA VAL A 269 38.26 2.62 11.07
C VAL A 269 39.16 2.74 12.31
N LYS A 270 40.11 1.82 12.45
CA LYS A 270 40.94 1.68 13.67
C LYS A 270 42.29 2.39 13.57
N ASP A 271 42.81 2.50 12.36
CA ASP A 271 44.15 3.04 12.09
C ASP A 271 44.21 3.65 10.68
N GLN A 272 45.36 4.23 10.36
CA GLN A 272 45.60 4.88 9.07
C GLN A 272 45.56 3.89 7.89
N ALA A 273 46.01 2.65 8.07
CA ALA A 273 46.01 1.67 6.99
C ALA A 273 44.58 1.29 6.61
N GLU A 274 43.69 1.16 7.59
CA GLU A 274 42.27 0.92 7.36
C GLU A 274 41.58 2.14 6.74
N LEU A 275 41.92 3.36 7.19
CA LEU A 275 41.44 4.60 6.58
C LEU A 275 41.86 4.71 5.11
N ASP A 276 43.08 4.28 4.75
CA ASP A 276 43.59 4.30 3.38
C ASP A 276 42.82 3.34 2.47
N LYS A 277 42.43 2.15 2.98
CA LYS A 277 41.55 1.22 2.24
C LYS A 277 40.17 1.82 2.00
N VAL A 278 39.57 2.41 3.05
CA VAL A 278 38.28 3.11 2.92
C VAL A 278 38.40 4.19 1.87
N LYS A 279 39.42 5.06 1.97
CA LYS A 279 39.68 6.12 0.99
C LYS A 279 39.81 5.56 -0.44
N GLN A 280 40.54 4.46 -0.63
CA GLN A 280 40.66 3.82 -1.94
C GLN A 280 39.28 3.44 -2.49
N ASN A 281 38.41 2.84 -1.68
CA ASN A 281 37.07 2.49 -2.13
C ASN A 281 36.26 3.73 -2.50
N LEU A 282 36.31 4.79 -1.69
CA LEU A 282 35.59 6.04 -1.98
C LEU A 282 36.07 6.65 -3.30
N ASP A 283 37.38 6.71 -3.51
CA ASP A 283 38.00 7.25 -4.73
C ASP A 283 37.61 6.47 -5.99
N ASN A 284 37.33 5.16 -5.85
CA ASN A 284 37.06 4.26 -6.96
C ASN A 284 35.57 3.89 -7.11
N LEU A 285 34.68 4.32 -6.21
CA LEU A 285 33.27 3.93 -6.22
C LEU A 285 32.57 4.28 -7.53
N ILE A 286 32.63 5.55 -7.94
CA ILE A 286 31.96 6.04 -9.16
C ILE A 286 32.55 5.40 -10.42
N GLY A 287 33.87 5.17 -10.43
CA GLY A 287 34.54 4.43 -11.50
C GLY A 287 34.04 3.01 -11.66
N ASN A 288 33.85 2.29 -10.54
CA ASN A 288 33.33 0.94 -10.58
C ASN A 288 31.85 0.90 -10.99
N ILE A 289 31.03 1.86 -10.54
CA ILE A 289 29.65 2.03 -10.99
C ILE A 289 29.60 2.24 -12.52
N ALA A 290 30.39 3.18 -13.04
CA ALA A 290 30.46 3.46 -14.47
C ALA A 290 30.95 2.26 -15.31
N LYS A 291 32.01 1.59 -14.85
CA LYS A 291 32.52 0.36 -15.49
C LYS A 291 31.46 -0.73 -15.54
N LYS A 292 30.77 -0.96 -14.42
CA LYS A 292 29.76 -2.00 -14.31
C LYS A 292 28.52 -1.70 -15.15
N ALA A 293 28.07 -0.44 -15.17
CA ALA A 293 26.99 0.01 -16.02
C ALA A 293 27.28 -0.20 -17.52
N LEU A 294 28.52 0.08 -17.94
CA LEU A 294 28.97 -0.18 -19.32
C LEU A 294 28.98 -1.68 -19.62
N ALA A 295 29.53 -2.48 -18.71
CA ALA A 295 29.63 -3.94 -18.89
C ALA A 295 28.26 -4.62 -18.97
N GLU A 296 27.25 -4.10 -18.26
CA GLU A 296 25.88 -4.62 -18.28
C GLU A 296 24.98 -3.98 -19.34
N ASN A 297 25.53 -3.13 -20.22
CA ASN A 297 24.78 -2.40 -21.24
C ASN A 297 23.64 -1.53 -20.68
N LYS A 298 23.76 -1.07 -19.43
CA LYS A 298 22.82 -0.11 -18.83
C LYS A 298 23.01 1.29 -19.38
N VAL A 299 24.25 1.65 -19.72
CA VAL A 299 24.59 2.91 -20.40
C VAL A 299 25.55 2.58 -21.52
N ASP A 300 25.26 3.06 -22.73
CA ASP A 300 26.13 2.86 -23.88
C ASP A 300 27.43 3.67 -23.76
N LYS A 301 28.45 3.26 -24.51
CA LYS A 301 29.80 3.82 -24.43
C LYS A 301 29.86 5.31 -24.80
N GLU A 302 29.07 5.76 -25.77
CA GLU A 302 29.10 7.15 -26.25
C GLU A 302 28.47 8.07 -25.21
N SER A 303 27.28 7.72 -24.74
CA SER A 303 26.60 8.42 -23.64
C SER A 303 27.47 8.46 -22.39
N LEU A 304 28.13 7.35 -22.06
CA LEU A 304 29.01 7.28 -20.90
C LEU A 304 30.25 8.17 -21.04
N ASN A 305 30.87 8.22 -22.21
CA ASN A 305 32.02 9.11 -22.42
C ASN A 305 31.61 10.58 -22.27
N LYS A 306 30.46 10.97 -22.81
CA LYS A 306 29.93 12.34 -22.71
C LYS A 306 29.63 12.72 -21.25
N ILE A 307 29.01 11.82 -20.48
CA ILE A 307 28.70 12.10 -19.07
C ILE A 307 29.97 12.19 -18.21
N ILE A 308 30.99 11.36 -18.52
CA ILE A 308 32.30 11.40 -17.86
C ILE A 308 33.01 12.72 -18.17
N GLU A 309 32.97 13.20 -19.42
CA GLU A 309 33.54 14.49 -19.79
C GLU A 309 32.88 15.64 -19.00
N GLN A 310 31.54 15.64 -18.91
CA GLN A 310 30.80 16.62 -18.14
C GLN A 310 31.12 16.58 -16.64
N ALA A 311 31.25 15.38 -16.06
CA ALA A 311 31.66 15.22 -14.67
C ALA A 311 33.09 15.72 -14.44
N ASN A 312 34.02 15.37 -15.33
CA ASN A 312 35.43 15.75 -15.25
C ASN A 312 35.65 17.26 -15.44
N ALA A 313 34.77 17.95 -16.16
CA ALA A 313 34.81 19.41 -16.29
C ALA A 313 34.57 20.14 -14.96
N LYS A 314 33.94 19.49 -13.97
CA LYS A 314 33.74 20.02 -12.62
C LYS A 314 34.86 19.68 -11.64
N ILE A 315 35.91 18.97 -12.09
CA ILE A 315 37.00 18.46 -11.23
C ILE A 315 38.32 19.09 -11.66
N ASP A 316 38.86 19.95 -10.79
CA ASP A 316 40.10 20.70 -11.07
C ASP A 316 41.35 19.80 -11.07
N LYS A 317 41.42 18.86 -10.12
CA LYS A 317 42.58 17.98 -9.91
C LYS A 317 42.56 16.83 -10.91
N GLN A 318 43.59 16.77 -11.76
CA GLN A 318 43.66 15.78 -12.85
C GLN A 318 43.64 14.33 -12.34
N GLU A 319 44.28 14.05 -11.21
CA GLU A 319 44.32 12.75 -10.55
C GLU A 319 42.99 12.31 -9.92
N ARG A 320 42.03 13.25 -9.79
CA ARG A 320 40.68 12.99 -9.27
C ARG A 320 39.66 12.77 -10.39
N LYS A 321 40.01 13.11 -11.64
CA LYS A 321 39.14 12.90 -12.78
C LYS A 321 38.85 11.41 -12.98
N LEU A 322 37.63 11.13 -13.37
CA LEU A 322 37.14 9.81 -13.68
C LEU A 322 37.81 9.29 -14.96
N ASP A 323 38.63 8.27 -14.81
CA ASP A 323 39.28 7.53 -15.90
C ASP A 323 38.96 6.04 -15.76
N LEU A 324 38.15 5.50 -16.68
CA LEU A 324 37.75 4.09 -16.65
C LEU A 324 38.90 3.12 -16.92
N ASN A 325 40.05 3.57 -17.44
CA ASN A 325 41.21 2.69 -17.59
C ASN A 325 41.97 2.50 -16.28
N ASN A 326 41.79 3.41 -15.32
CA ASN A 326 42.51 3.44 -14.06
C ASN A 326 41.56 3.43 -12.85
N VAL A 327 40.67 2.43 -12.81
CA VAL A 327 39.79 2.18 -11.66
C VAL A 327 40.20 0.89 -10.98
N LYS A 328 40.54 0.98 -9.70
CA LYS A 328 40.83 -0.16 -8.82
C LYS A 328 39.54 -0.81 -8.35
N GLU A 329 39.55 -2.11 -8.16
CA GLU A 329 38.42 -2.83 -7.56
C GLU A 329 38.18 -2.39 -6.11
N LEU A 330 36.94 -2.50 -5.67
CA LEU A 330 36.56 -2.18 -4.31
C LEU A 330 36.98 -3.30 -3.35
N ASP A 331 37.70 -2.94 -2.29
CA ASP A 331 38.09 -3.84 -1.22
C ASP A 331 36.91 -4.02 -0.25
N LYS A 332 36.25 -5.17 -0.30
CA LYS A 332 35.10 -5.49 0.56
C LYS A 332 35.44 -5.58 2.06
N THR A 333 36.73 -5.60 2.42
CA THR A 333 37.19 -5.61 3.81
C THR A 333 37.43 -4.22 4.36
N ALA A 334 37.42 -3.18 3.51
CA ALA A 334 37.64 -1.81 3.92
C ALA A 334 36.56 -1.32 4.88
N GLY A 335 36.97 -0.86 6.06
CA GLY A 335 36.09 -0.40 7.11
C GLY A 335 35.31 -1.52 7.80
N VAL A 336 35.72 -2.79 7.65
CA VAL A 336 35.02 -3.94 8.24
C VAL A 336 35.83 -4.52 9.39
N ASP A 337 35.19 -4.67 10.54
CA ASP A 337 35.75 -5.45 11.65
C ASP A 337 35.46 -6.94 11.43
N ALA A 338 36.51 -7.73 11.13
CA ALA A 338 36.36 -9.14 10.79
C ALA A 338 35.73 -10.00 11.91
N GLU A 339 35.95 -9.64 13.17
CA GLU A 339 35.35 -10.35 14.30
C GLU A 339 33.86 -10.00 14.43
N LYS A 340 33.52 -8.70 14.38
CA LYS A 340 32.12 -8.25 14.38
C LYS A 340 31.35 -8.80 13.18
N GLU A 341 31.97 -8.85 12.00
CA GLU A 341 31.34 -9.38 10.78
C GLU A 341 31.12 -10.90 10.86
N LYS A 342 32.04 -11.64 11.48
CA LYS A 342 31.85 -13.07 11.75
C LYS A 342 30.67 -13.29 12.71
N ILE A 343 30.62 -12.55 13.82
CA ILE A 343 29.53 -12.62 14.80
C ILE A 343 28.20 -12.26 14.14
N LYS A 344 28.17 -11.20 13.33
CA LYS A 344 26.99 -10.79 12.55
C LYS A 344 26.48 -11.91 11.66
N LYS A 345 27.37 -12.57 10.90
CA LYS A 345 26.99 -13.71 10.03
C LYS A 345 26.45 -14.89 10.81
N GLU A 346 27.08 -15.27 11.92
CA GLU A 346 26.60 -16.36 12.80
C GLU A 346 25.22 -16.02 13.40
N MET A 347 25.01 -14.77 13.82
CA MET A 347 23.73 -14.32 14.36
C MET A 347 22.63 -14.31 13.28
N LEU A 348 22.93 -13.82 12.08
CA LEU A 348 21.98 -13.80 10.97
C LEU A 348 21.56 -15.22 10.56
N GLN A 349 22.51 -16.15 10.43
CA GLN A 349 22.23 -17.56 10.15
C GLN A 349 21.34 -18.20 11.22
N LYS A 350 21.58 -17.88 12.49
CA LYS A 350 20.76 -18.37 13.60
C LYS A 350 19.32 -17.81 13.53
N LEU A 351 19.18 -16.52 13.23
CA LEU A 351 17.88 -15.86 13.07
C LEU A 351 17.10 -16.44 11.89
N GLU A 352 17.75 -16.66 10.74
CA GLU A 352 17.13 -17.29 9.57
C GLU A 352 16.68 -18.73 9.87
N ALA A 353 17.51 -19.52 10.54
CA ALA A 353 17.16 -20.88 10.95
C ALA A 353 15.97 -20.90 11.92
N GLU A 354 15.90 -19.94 12.86
CA GLU A 354 14.75 -19.80 13.76
C GLU A 354 13.48 -19.39 13.02
N LYS A 355 13.55 -18.42 12.09
CA LYS A 355 12.43 -18.02 11.23
C LYS A 355 11.92 -19.21 10.41
N LEU A 356 12.81 -19.96 9.77
CA LEU A 356 12.44 -21.14 8.97
C LEU A 356 11.76 -22.21 9.84
N LYS A 357 12.28 -22.45 11.06
CA LYS A 357 11.66 -23.38 12.00
C LYS A 357 10.25 -22.95 12.40
N LYS A 358 10.04 -21.67 12.73
CA LYS A 358 8.69 -21.13 13.05
C LYS A 358 7.72 -21.28 11.87
N GLN A 359 8.16 -20.95 10.65
CA GLN A 359 7.35 -21.12 9.44
C GLN A 359 6.96 -22.59 9.20
N GLN A 360 7.88 -23.53 9.42
CA GLN A 360 7.58 -24.96 9.30
C GLN A 360 6.60 -25.44 10.37
N GLU A 361 6.72 -24.95 11.61
CA GLU A 361 5.78 -25.27 12.69
C GLU A 361 4.38 -24.69 12.42
N GLU A 362 4.29 -23.47 11.91
CA GLU A 362 3.03 -22.85 11.48
C GLU A 362 2.39 -23.59 10.30
N ALA A 363 3.19 -23.96 9.28
CA ALA A 363 2.70 -24.73 8.15
C ALA A 363 2.13 -26.09 8.58
N LYS A 364 2.80 -26.79 9.52
CA LYS A 364 2.29 -28.02 10.11
C LYS A 364 0.98 -27.80 10.85
N LYS A 365 0.87 -26.75 11.67
CA LYS A 365 -0.39 -26.39 12.36
C LYS A 365 -1.51 -26.09 11.37
N GLN A 366 -1.22 -25.37 10.28
CA GLN A 366 -2.20 -25.07 9.23
C GLN A 366 -2.65 -26.35 8.50
N GLU A 367 -1.74 -27.28 8.23
CA GLU A 367 -2.07 -28.58 7.63
C GLU A 367 -2.95 -29.42 8.57
N GLU A 368 -2.63 -29.48 9.87
CA GLU A 368 -3.46 -30.14 10.87
C GLU A 368 -4.86 -29.52 10.96
N LEU A 369 -4.96 -28.18 10.95
CA LEU A 369 -6.23 -27.46 10.93
C LEU A 369 -7.04 -27.78 9.66
N LYS A 370 -6.39 -27.81 8.50
CA LYS A 370 -7.02 -28.18 7.22
C LYS A 370 -7.58 -29.61 7.26
N ASN A 371 -6.83 -30.55 7.84
CA ASN A 371 -7.28 -31.94 7.98
C ASN A 371 -8.46 -32.08 8.97
N LYS A 372 -8.43 -31.34 10.08
CA LYS A 372 -9.56 -31.25 11.02
C LYS A 372 -10.80 -30.65 10.37
N LEU A 373 -10.63 -29.56 9.61
CA LEU A 373 -11.72 -28.91 8.88
C LEU A 373 -12.33 -29.86 7.84
N ALA A 374 -11.51 -30.55 7.04
CA ALA A 374 -11.98 -31.53 6.07
C ALA A 374 -12.78 -32.67 6.73
N SER A 375 -12.30 -33.16 7.88
CA SER A 375 -13.00 -34.19 8.66
C SER A 375 -14.35 -33.69 9.20
N ALA A 376 -14.41 -32.45 9.68
CA ALA A 376 -15.65 -31.82 10.16
C ALA A 376 -16.66 -31.60 9.02
N LEU A 377 -16.20 -31.14 7.85
CA LEU A 377 -17.05 -30.99 6.67
C LEU A 377 -17.67 -32.31 6.23
N LYS A 378 -16.88 -33.39 6.21
CA LYS A 378 -17.39 -34.74 5.90
C LYS A 378 -18.45 -35.20 6.90
N ALA A 379 -18.21 -35.00 8.20
CA ALA A 379 -19.19 -35.35 9.23
C ALA A 379 -20.50 -34.56 9.09
N LEU A 380 -20.41 -33.28 8.70
CA LEU A 380 -21.58 -32.43 8.41
C LEU A 380 -22.37 -32.94 7.19
N GLU A 381 -21.68 -33.36 6.12
CA GLU A 381 -22.32 -33.96 4.95
C GLU A 381 -23.05 -35.26 5.29
N ASP A 382 -22.42 -36.14 6.07
CA ASP A 382 -23.03 -37.39 6.52
C ASP A 382 -24.27 -37.13 7.40
N GLN A 383 -24.23 -36.11 8.27
CA GLN A 383 -25.41 -35.69 9.05
C GLN A 383 -26.52 -35.13 8.16
N LYS A 384 -26.21 -34.28 7.17
CA LYS A 384 -27.20 -33.77 6.22
C LYS A 384 -27.88 -34.89 5.45
N LYS A 385 -27.12 -35.91 5.03
CA LYS A 385 -27.66 -37.09 4.34
C LYS A 385 -28.63 -37.86 5.24
N LYS A 386 -28.28 -38.11 6.49
CA LYS A 386 -29.18 -38.76 7.47
C LYS A 386 -30.47 -37.96 7.68
N ILE A 387 -30.37 -36.64 7.88
CA ILE A 387 -31.54 -35.78 8.05
C ILE A 387 -32.45 -35.83 6.81
N LEU A 388 -31.87 -35.87 5.60
CA LEU A 388 -32.64 -35.98 4.36
C LEU A 388 -33.36 -37.34 4.24
N GLU A 389 -32.69 -38.43 4.60
CA GLU A 389 -33.27 -39.78 4.62
C GLU A 389 -34.40 -39.89 5.66
N GLU A 390 -34.19 -39.36 6.87
CA GLU A 390 -35.21 -39.29 7.92
C GLU A 390 -36.41 -38.45 7.51
N LYS A 391 -36.19 -37.29 6.87
CA LYS A 391 -37.26 -36.44 6.35
C LYS A 391 -38.08 -37.15 5.28
N LYS A 392 -37.43 -37.85 4.35
CA LYS A 392 -38.11 -38.63 3.30
C LYS A 392 -38.94 -39.76 3.90
N ALA A 393 -38.41 -40.49 4.87
CA ALA A 393 -39.13 -41.56 5.57
C ALA A 393 -40.34 -41.01 6.35
N ALA A 394 -40.21 -39.86 7.00
CA ALA A 394 -41.31 -39.21 7.71
C ALA A 394 -42.41 -38.74 6.74
N GLU A 395 -42.04 -38.21 5.57
CA GLU A 395 -42.99 -37.78 4.52
C GLU A 395 -43.75 -38.97 3.92
N GLU A 396 -43.06 -40.08 3.61
CA GLU A 396 -43.69 -41.32 3.15
C GLU A 396 -44.65 -41.89 4.20
N LYS A 397 -44.27 -41.88 5.47
CA LYS A 397 -45.14 -42.30 6.58
C LYS A 397 -46.37 -41.41 6.72
N ALA A 398 -46.20 -40.09 6.68
CA ALA A 398 -47.30 -39.14 6.77
C ALA A 398 -48.28 -39.29 5.58
N LYS A 399 -47.75 -39.56 4.38
CA LYS A 399 -48.58 -39.83 3.20
C LYS A 399 -49.39 -41.11 3.34
N ALA A 400 -48.79 -42.20 3.84
CA ALA A 400 -49.49 -43.45 4.09
C ALA A 400 -50.57 -43.31 5.18
N GLU A 401 -50.30 -42.54 6.24
CA GLU A 401 -51.28 -42.24 7.28
C GLU A 401 -52.44 -41.38 6.75
N ALA A 402 -52.17 -40.43 5.85
CA ALA A 402 -53.20 -39.61 5.20
C ALA A 402 -54.07 -40.41 4.23
N GLU A 403 -53.49 -41.31 3.43
CA GLU A 403 -54.23 -42.25 2.55
C GLU A 403 -55.13 -43.18 3.38
N ALA A 404 -54.63 -43.73 4.48
CA ALA A 404 -55.41 -44.57 5.38
C ALA A 404 -56.56 -43.83 6.09
N GLN A 405 -56.44 -42.51 6.29
CA GLN A 405 -57.51 -41.65 6.80
C GLN A 405 -58.52 -41.29 5.70
N TYR A 406 -58.07 -41.09 4.47
CA TYR A 406 -58.91 -40.83 3.30
C TYR A 406 -59.81 -42.03 2.96
N ASP A 407 -59.26 -43.25 3.02
CA ASP A 407 -60.03 -44.49 2.78
C ASP A 407 -61.06 -44.78 3.88
N LYS A 408 -60.87 -44.24 5.09
CA LYS A 408 -61.85 -44.30 6.18
C LYS A 408 -62.99 -43.29 6.03
N GLN A 409 -62.81 -42.23 5.22
CA GLN A 409 -63.82 -41.18 5.01
C GLN A 409 -64.70 -41.38 3.77
N ASN A 410 -64.29 -42.20 2.79
CA ASN A 410 -65.03 -42.40 1.53
C ASN A 410 -65.87 -43.69 1.47
N GLY A 411 -66.56 -44.01 2.56
CA GLY A 411 -67.67 -44.96 2.55
C GLY A 411 -69.03 -44.26 2.63
N THR A 412 -69.46 -43.53 1.58
CA THR A 412 -70.88 -43.43 1.13
C THR A 412 -71.13 -42.37 0.02
N ASN A 413 -71.74 -42.87 -1.06
CA ASN A 413 -72.66 -42.26 -2.03
C ASN A 413 -72.21 -41.31 -3.16
N ALA A 414 -72.91 -41.52 -4.28
CA ALA A 414 -72.58 -41.22 -5.66
C ALA A 414 -73.58 -40.26 -6.33
N SER A 415 -73.13 -39.71 -7.48
CA SER A 415 -73.89 -39.37 -8.71
C SER A 415 -74.83 -38.15 -8.69
N VAL A 416 -75.05 -37.27 -9.71
CA VAL A 416 -74.76 -37.05 -11.17
C VAL A 416 -75.67 -35.83 -11.58
N PRO A 417 -75.69 -35.15 -12.76
CA PRO A 417 -74.67 -34.60 -13.70
C PRO A 417 -74.98 -33.15 -14.22
N GLY A 418 -74.13 -32.64 -15.13
CA GLY A 418 -74.46 -31.60 -16.14
C GLY A 418 -73.29 -30.64 -16.41
N SER A 419 -72.93 -30.14 -17.59
CA SER A 419 -73.09 -30.46 -19.03
C SER A 419 -72.72 -29.17 -19.78
N GLY A 420 -71.72 -29.21 -20.68
CA GLY A 420 -71.49 -28.21 -21.73
C GLY A 420 -70.69 -26.95 -21.32
N GLY A 421 -69.62 -26.53 -21.99
CA GLY A 421 -69.02 -27.02 -23.22
C GLY A 421 -67.84 -26.18 -23.70
N ASN A 422 -67.25 -26.71 -24.77
CA ASN A 422 -66.47 -26.09 -25.83
C ASN A 422 -64.99 -25.69 -25.63
N SER A 423 -64.18 -26.52 -26.30
CA SER A 423 -62.96 -26.23 -27.05
C SER A 423 -62.73 -24.77 -27.46
N GLY A 424 -61.56 -24.27 -27.08
CA GLY A 424 -60.93 -23.07 -27.64
C GLY A 424 -59.42 -23.26 -27.65
N ASN A 425 -58.92 -23.94 -28.68
CA ASN A 425 -57.52 -23.90 -29.08
C ASN A 425 -57.24 -22.49 -29.61
N SER A 426 -56.35 -21.74 -28.94
CA SER A 426 -55.73 -20.57 -29.53
C SER A 426 -54.26 -20.60 -29.14
N GLY A 427 -53.42 -20.83 -30.15
CA GLY A 427 -51.98 -20.71 -30.01
C GLY A 427 -51.66 -19.28 -29.63
N ASP A 428 -51.02 -19.14 -28.48
CA ASP A 428 -50.32 -17.92 -28.11
C ASP A 428 -48.83 -18.27 -28.10
N THR A 429 -48.06 -17.51 -28.87
CA THR A 429 -46.61 -17.62 -28.93
C THR A 429 -46.05 -17.18 -27.59
N ASP A 430 -45.82 -18.15 -26.70
CA ASP A 430 -45.30 -17.95 -25.35
C ASP A 430 -43.90 -17.33 -25.46
N SER A 431 -43.84 -16.00 -25.32
CA SER A 431 -42.58 -15.32 -25.07
C SER A 431 -42.13 -15.74 -23.67
N PRO A 432 -40.89 -16.25 -23.51
CA PRO A 432 -40.44 -16.76 -22.22
C PRO A 432 -40.65 -15.72 -21.11
N PRO A 433 -41.05 -16.15 -19.89
CA PRO A 433 -41.36 -15.22 -18.81
C PRO A 433 -40.17 -14.29 -18.53
N VAL A 434 -40.43 -12.98 -18.47
CA VAL A 434 -39.42 -11.97 -18.16
C VAL A 434 -39.02 -12.10 -16.69
N LEU A 435 -37.95 -12.84 -16.42
CA LEU A 435 -37.32 -12.97 -15.11
C LEU A 435 -36.68 -11.65 -14.65
N THR A 436 -37.02 -11.16 -13.47
CA THR A 436 -36.43 -9.93 -12.89
C THR A 436 -35.39 -10.32 -11.85
N PRO A 437 -34.14 -9.80 -11.90
CA PRO A 437 -33.12 -10.13 -10.92
C PRO A 437 -33.56 -9.85 -9.49
N LYS A 438 -33.26 -10.77 -8.59
CA LYS A 438 -33.63 -10.67 -7.17
C LYS A 438 -32.46 -10.98 -6.27
N VAL A 439 -32.45 -10.30 -5.14
CA VAL A 439 -31.61 -10.58 -3.98
C VAL A 439 -32.51 -11.03 -2.83
N SER A 440 -32.07 -12.05 -2.09
CA SER A 440 -32.74 -12.49 -0.86
C SER A 440 -31.73 -12.75 0.23
N LEU A 441 -32.14 -12.47 1.47
CA LEU A 441 -31.34 -12.67 2.67
C LEU A 441 -31.92 -13.84 3.46
N ALA A 442 -31.05 -14.66 4.04
CA ALA A 442 -31.43 -15.68 5.01
C ALA A 442 -30.43 -15.68 6.17
N ALA A 443 -30.92 -15.75 7.39
CA ALA A 443 -30.07 -15.74 8.57
C ALA A 443 -30.13 -17.08 9.31
N SER A 444 -28.98 -17.51 9.84
CA SER A 444 -28.86 -18.70 10.66
C SER A 444 -28.10 -18.36 11.94
N VAL A 445 -28.77 -18.41 13.09
CA VAL A 445 -28.15 -18.19 14.40
C VAL A 445 -27.19 -19.34 14.71
N ILE A 446 -26.02 -19.03 15.25
CA ILE A 446 -25.05 -20.05 15.70
C ILE A 446 -25.42 -20.46 17.13
N PRO A 447 -25.83 -21.73 17.36
CA PRO A 447 -26.21 -22.19 18.70
C PRO A 447 -25.04 -22.08 19.69
N ASN A 448 -25.33 -21.71 20.94
CA ASN A 448 -24.36 -21.59 22.04
C ASN A 448 -23.26 -20.53 21.85
N SER A 449 -23.44 -19.57 20.93
CA SER A 449 -22.54 -18.43 20.83
C SER A 449 -22.72 -17.49 22.02
N THR A 450 -21.64 -17.23 22.76
CA THR A 450 -21.61 -16.24 23.86
C THR A 450 -21.69 -14.79 23.35
N MET A 451 -21.51 -14.58 22.05
CA MET A 451 -21.44 -13.25 21.43
C MET A 451 -22.60 -12.91 20.50
N GLY A 452 -23.64 -13.75 20.47
CA GLY A 452 -24.78 -13.55 19.56
C GLY A 452 -24.39 -13.68 18.09
N GLU A 453 -23.53 -14.66 17.78
CA GLU A 453 -23.07 -14.90 16.41
C GLU A 453 -24.18 -15.49 15.54
N PHE A 454 -24.24 -15.00 14.30
CA PHE A 454 -25.13 -15.53 13.28
C PHE A 454 -24.49 -15.38 11.89
N ASN A 455 -24.91 -16.24 10.98
CA ASN A 455 -24.52 -16.20 9.58
C ASN A 455 -25.63 -15.54 8.76
N LEU A 456 -25.25 -14.61 7.89
CA LEU A 456 -26.14 -14.00 6.90
C LEU A 456 -25.79 -14.52 5.51
N ASP A 457 -26.67 -15.32 4.95
CA ASP A 457 -26.62 -15.78 3.56
C ASP A 457 -27.24 -14.73 2.63
N ILE A 458 -26.50 -14.36 1.59
CA ILE A 458 -27.01 -13.56 0.47
C ILE A 458 -27.20 -14.48 -0.73
N ASN A 459 -28.41 -14.51 -1.29
CA ASN A 459 -28.72 -15.32 -2.47
C ASN A 459 -29.17 -14.43 -3.64
N LEU A 460 -28.74 -14.80 -4.85
CA LEU A 460 -29.11 -14.16 -6.11
C LEU A 460 -29.96 -15.12 -6.94
N SER A 461 -30.97 -14.59 -7.63
CA SER A 461 -31.76 -15.34 -8.62
C SER A 461 -32.10 -14.46 -9.82
N ASP A 462 -32.48 -15.09 -10.93
CA ASP A 462 -33.04 -14.42 -12.12
C ASP A 462 -32.05 -13.47 -12.85
N PHE A 463 -30.75 -13.77 -12.79
CA PHE A 463 -29.68 -13.09 -13.55
C PHE A 463 -29.36 -13.87 -14.82
N VAL A 464 -30.11 -13.59 -15.89
CA VAL A 464 -30.09 -14.37 -17.12
C VAL A 464 -29.46 -13.65 -18.29
N LYS A 465 -28.71 -14.40 -19.11
CA LYS A 465 -27.98 -13.86 -20.27
C LYS A 465 -28.92 -13.38 -21.36
N ALA A 466 -30.06 -14.05 -21.54
CA ALA A 466 -31.09 -13.70 -22.51
C ALA A 466 -31.67 -12.28 -22.31
N GLN A 467 -31.51 -11.70 -21.12
CA GLN A 467 -31.93 -10.33 -20.81
C GLN A 467 -30.76 -9.38 -20.58
N GLU A 468 -29.54 -9.81 -20.89
CA GLU A 468 -28.34 -9.01 -20.70
C GLU A 468 -28.02 -8.67 -19.23
N LYS A 469 -28.42 -9.57 -18.31
CA LYS A 469 -28.26 -9.41 -16.85
C LYS A 469 -27.37 -10.49 -16.22
N ASP A 470 -26.54 -11.18 -17.01
CA ASP A 470 -25.54 -12.13 -16.52
C ASP A 470 -24.40 -11.42 -15.76
N ILE A 471 -23.78 -12.13 -14.82
CA ILE A 471 -22.94 -11.53 -13.76
C ILE A 471 -21.45 -11.72 -14.05
N TYR A 472 -20.68 -10.63 -14.02
CA TYR A 472 -19.21 -10.66 -13.98
C TYR A 472 -18.65 -10.26 -12.61
N GLY A 473 -19.37 -9.40 -11.89
CA GLY A 473 -19.06 -9.02 -10.51
C GLY A 473 -20.29 -8.53 -9.78
N VAL A 474 -20.22 -8.55 -8.45
CA VAL A 474 -21.30 -8.14 -7.55
C VAL A 474 -20.69 -7.30 -6.44
N GLU A 475 -21.30 -6.16 -6.13
CA GLU A 475 -21.05 -5.36 -4.93
C GLU A 475 -22.38 -5.22 -4.18
N VAL A 476 -22.42 -5.65 -2.91
CA VAL A 476 -23.58 -5.58 -2.03
C VAL A 476 -23.25 -4.67 -0.85
N HIS A 477 -24.11 -3.69 -0.62
CA HIS A 477 -24.10 -2.83 0.56
C HIS A 477 -25.22 -3.29 1.49
N LEU A 478 -24.86 -3.77 2.67
CA LEU A 478 -25.79 -4.10 3.73
C LEU A 478 -25.82 -2.97 4.75
N LEU A 479 -27.01 -2.58 5.17
CA LEU A 479 -27.22 -1.56 6.18
C LEU A 479 -27.84 -2.20 7.42
N TYR A 480 -27.25 -1.96 8.58
CA TYR A 480 -27.70 -2.53 9.87
C TYR A 480 -27.39 -1.61 11.06
N SER A 481 -28.11 -1.79 12.16
CA SER A 481 -27.99 -0.97 13.38
C SER A 481 -26.67 -1.18 14.13
N GLU A 482 -26.30 -0.25 15.00
CA GLU A 482 -25.02 -0.24 15.72
C GLU A 482 -24.77 -1.48 16.59
N ASN A 483 -25.84 -2.14 17.05
CA ASN A 483 -25.79 -3.38 17.83
C ASN A 483 -25.52 -4.64 16.99
N THR A 484 -25.31 -4.50 15.68
CA THR A 484 -24.85 -5.55 14.77
C THR A 484 -23.44 -5.20 14.30
N SER A 485 -22.56 -6.17 14.11
CA SER A 485 -21.21 -5.94 13.58
C SER A 485 -20.69 -7.13 12.80
N TYR A 486 -19.85 -6.87 11.81
CA TYR A 486 -19.14 -7.88 11.07
C TYR A 486 -18.08 -8.58 11.93
N ASN A 487 -18.10 -9.92 11.92
CA ASN A 487 -17.10 -10.73 12.61
C ASN A 487 -15.85 -10.87 11.76
N SER A 488 -14.93 -9.90 11.83
CA SER A 488 -13.68 -9.90 11.06
C SER A 488 -12.71 -11.04 11.41
N ASN A 489 -12.93 -11.75 12.51
CA ASN A 489 -12.12 -12.91 12.89
C ASN A 489 -12.50 -14.19 12.13
N VAL A 490 -13.65 -14.19 11.45
CA VAL A 490 -14.13 -15.31 10.65
C VAL A 490 -14.20 -14.86 9.19
N PRO A 491 -13.52 -15.54 8.25
CA PRO A 491 -13.61 -15.17 6.85
C PRO A 491 -15.03 -15.38 6.33
N VAL A 492 -15.43 -14.53 5.37
CA VAL A 492 -16.65 -14.77 4.58
C VAL A 492 -16.53 -16.09 3.82
N ILE A 493 -17.66 -16.79 3.66
CA ILE A 493 -17.70 -18.05 2.93
C ILE A 493 -18.38 -17.78 1.59
N ASN A 494 -17.59 -17.68 0.52
CA ASN A 494 -18.13 -17.52 -0.82
C ASN A 494 -19.01 -18.72 -1.20
N GLY A 495 -20.15 -18.42 -1.81
CA GLY A 495 -21.05 -19.43 -2.36
C GLY A 495 -20.58 -19.95 -3.72
N SER A 496 -21.42 -20.75 -4.38
CA SER A 496 -21.05 -21.44 -5.63
C SER A 496 -21.23 -20.58 -6.89
N ILE A 497 -21.46 -19.27 -6.76
CA ILE A 497 -21.59 -18.37 -7.92
C ILE A 497 -20.22 -18.07 -8.52
N PHE A 498 -19.21 -17.82 -7.68
CA PHE A 498 -17.85 -17.48 -8.08
C PHE A 498 -16.88 -18.60 -7.68
N GLU A 499 -16.05 -19.06 -8.61
CA GLU A 499 -15.03 -20.07 -8.32
C GLU A 499 -13.78 -19.41 -7.73
N SER A 500 -13.23 -19.97 -6.66
CA SER A 500 -12.05 -19.39 -5.99
C SER A 500 -10.79 -19.36 -6.86
N ALA A 501 -10.74 -20.16 -7.93
CA ALA A 501 -9.61 -20.21 -8.85
C ALA A 501 -9.50 -18.96 -9.75
N ASN A 502 -10.60 -18.25 -9.97
CA ASN A 502 -10.67 -17.14 -10.93
C ASN A 502 -11.55 -15.98 -10.46
N SER A 503 -11.76 -15.84 -9.14
CA SER A 503 -12.48 -14.71 -8.55
C SER A 503 -11.74 -14.12 -7.36
N ALA A 504 -11.93 -12.82 -7.14
CA ALA A 504 -11.41 -12.11 -5.99
C ALA A 504 -12.57 -11.41 -5.29
N ASP A 505 -12.63 -11.55 -3.97
CA ASP A 505 -13.60 -10.89 -3.11
C ASP A 505 -12.95 -9.93 -2.10
N HIS A 506 -13.76 -9.00 -1.61
CA HIS A 506 -13.40 -8.02 -0.60
C HIS A 506 -14.61 -7.73 0.29
N VAL A 507 -14.39 -7.61 1.59
CA VAL A 507 -15.43 -7.24 2.56
C VAL A 507 -14.90 -6.16 3.50
N LYS A 508 -15.71 -5.13 3.76
CA LYS A 508 -15.36 -4.04 4.68
C LYS A 508 -16.59 -3.41 5.32
N GLU A 509 -16.51 -3.22 6.64
CA GLU A 509 -17.53 -2.49 7.43
C GLU A 509 -17.13 -1.01 7.57
N TYR A 510 -18.12 -0.13 7.45
CA TYR A 510 -18.03 1.31 7.64
C TYR A 510 -18.97 1.73 8.78
N GLN A 511 -18.48 2.63 9.63
CA GLN A 511 -19.26 3.22 10.72
C GLN A 511 -19.90 4.52 10.25
N GLY A 512 -21.23 4.59 10.27
CA GLY A 512 -22.01 5.81 10.07
C GLY A 512 -22.62 6.32 11.37
N SER A 513 -23.24 7.51 11.34
CA SER A 513 -23.72 8.17 12.56
C SER A 513 -24.89 7.49 13.27
N ASN A 514 -25.72 6.73 12.54
CA ASN A 514 -26.92 6.05 13.07
C ASN A 514 -27.11 4.61 12.54
N GLN A 515 -26.21 4.16 11.67
CA GLN A 515 -26.28 2.88 10.97
C GLN A 515 -24.88 2.50 10.50
N LYS A 516 -24.59 1.20 10.47
CA LYS A 516 -23.39 0.63 9.89
C LYS A 516 -23.66 0.14 8.49
N GLU A 517 -22.64 0.21 7.65
CA GLU A 517 -22.68 -0.27 6.28
C GLU A 517 -21.60 -1.33 6.07
N LEU A 518 -21.96 -2.51 5.58
CA LEU A 518 -21.02 -3.52 5.13
C LEU A 518 -21.04 -3.60 3.61
N VAL A 519 -19.86 -3.43 3.01
CA VAL A 519 -19.68 -3.61 1.58
C VAL A 519 -19.00 -4.95 1.35
N TYR A 520 -19.67 -5.85 0.64
CA TYR A 520 -19.09 -7.08 0.10
C TYR A 520 -19.02 -6.97 -1.42
N ALA A 521 -17.84 -7.14 -2.00
CA ALA A 521 -17.62 -7.12 -3.43
C ALA A 521 -16.92 -8.40 -3.89
N VAL A 522 -17.31 -8.94 -5.04
CA VAL A 522 -16.66 -10.10 -5.68
C VAL A 522 -16.68 -9.95 -7.19
N THR A 523 -15.58 -10.29 -7.85
CA THR A 523 -15.48 -10.23 -9.32
C THR A 523 -14.63 -11.34 -9.90
N ASN A 524 -14.97 -11.78 -11.11
CA ASN A 524 -14.15 -12.68 -11.90
C ASN A 524 -12.90 -11.97 -12.44
N PHE A 525 -11.76 -12.68 -12.52
CA PHE A 525 -10.54 -12.24 -13.17
C PHE A 525 -9.99 -13.32 -14.13
N GLY A 526 -9.08 -12.96 -15.02
CA GLY A 526 -8.49 -13.87 -16.01
C GLY A 526 -9.14 -13.83 -17.40
N SER A 527 -8.41 -14.26 -18.42
CA SER A 527 -8.82 -14.20 -19.83
C SER A 527 -9.89 -15.23 -20.22
N THR A 528 -10.08 -16.27 -19.41
CA THR A 528 -11.06 -17.36 -19.64
C THR A 528 -12.37 -17.18 -18.87
N SER A 529 -12.47 -16.17 -17.99
CA SER A 529 -13.62 -16.00 -17.10
C SER A 529 -14.74 -15.22 -17.82
N GLY A 530 -15.83 -15.92 -18.11
CA GLY A 530 -17.04 -15.37 -18.69
C GLY A 530 -18.02 -14.83 -17.65
N ASN A 531 -19.12 -14.24 -18.12
CA ASN A 531 -20.25 -13.91 -17.25
C ASN A 531 -20.98 -15.19 -16.80
N ILE A 532 -21.57 -15.13 -15.61
CA ILE A 532 -22.27 -16.23 -14.94
C ILE A 532 -23.78 -16.02 -15.07
N GLU A 533 -24.49 -17.09 -15.44
CA GLU A 533 -25.94 -17.12 -15.50
C GLU A 533 -26.55 -17.81 -14.25
N ILE A 534 -27.58 -17.20 -13.71
CA ILE A 534 -28.31 -17.66 -12.53
C ILE A 534 -29.81 -17.66 -12.82
N THR A 535 -30.35 -18.84 -13.07
CA THR A 535 -31.79 -19.04 -13.35
C THR A 535 -32.62 -19.35 -12.11
N SER A 536 -31.99 -19.76 -11.00
CA SER A 536 -32.64 -20.08 -9.72
C SER A 536 -31.80 -19.54 -8.57
N ALA A 537 -32.40 -19.42 -7.38
CA ALA A 537 -31.68 -18.93 -6.19
C ALA A 537 -30.36 -19.70 -5.96
N LYS A 538 -29.24 -18.98 -6.03
CA LYS A 538 -27.90 -19.46 -5.72
C LYS A 538 -27.28 -18.58 -4.65
N LYS A 539 -26.52 -19.19 -3.75
CA LYS A 539 -25.81 -18.49 -2.69
C LYS A 539 -24.63 -17.72 -3.26
N LEU A 540 -24.56 -16.43 -2.97
CA LEU A 540 -23.44 -15.55 -3.27
C LEU A 540 -22.36 -15.64 -2.20
N VAL A 541 -22.74 -15.44 -0.95
CA VAL A 541 -21.80 -15.41 0.19
C VAL A 541 -22.55 -15.66 1.50
N THR A 542 -21.86 -16.25 2.47
CA THR A 542 -22.24 -16.24 3.88
C THR A 542 -21.34 -15.27 4.63
N ILE A 543 -21.93 -14.28 5.27
CA ILE A 543 -21.24 -13.25 6.06
C ILE A 543 -21.43 -13.54 7.55
N PRO A 544 -20.35 -13.76 8.31
CA PRO A 544 -20.43 -13.94 9.76
C PRO A 544 -20.62 -12.58 10.46
N LEU A 545 -21.63 -12.47 11.32
CA LEU A 545 -22.00 -11.27 12.05
C LEU A 545 -22.16 -11.57 13.55
N HIS A 546 -22.03 -10.54 14.37
CA HIS A 546 -22.36 -10.51 15.80
C HIS A 546 -23.53 -9.56 16.04
N GLY A 547 -24.47 -9.92 16.91
CA GLY A 547 -25.51 -9.01 17.37
C GLY A 547 -26.35 -9.54 18.53
N TYR A 548 -26.96 -8.63 19.29
CA TYR A 548 -27.87 -8.97 20.39
C TYR A 548 -29.25 -8.31 20.22
N GLY A 549 -30.32 -9.12 20.32
CA GLY A 549 -31.71 -8.67 20.27
C GLY A 549 -32.38 -8.80 18.90
N SER A 550 -33.31 -7.90 18.59
CA SER A 550 -33.98 -7.84 17.29
C SER A 550 -33.18 -6.93 16.35
N HIS A 551 -32.85 -7.44 15.16
CA HIS A 551 -32.04 -6.75 14.18
C HIS A 551 -32.75 -6.72 12.83
N THR A 552 -32.73 -5.56 12.17
CA THR A 552 -33.13 -5.45 10.77
C THR A 552 -31.87 -5.24 9.94
N ILE A 553 -31.62 -6.15 9.01
CA ILE A 553 -30.57 -6.03 8.01
C ILE A 553 -31.24 -5.79 6.67
N GLN A 554 -30.81 -4.74 5.98
CA GLN A 554 -31.36 -4.34 4.70
C GLN A 554 -30.26 -4.34 3.64
N VAL A 555 -30.58 -4.80 2.43
CA VAL A 555 -29.73 -4.51 1.27
C VAL A 555 -29.95 -3.04 0.90
N GLY A 556 -28.99 -2.18 1.20
CA GLY A 556 -29.06 -0.75 0.88
C GLY A 556 -28.81 -0.47 -0.59
N LYS A 557 -27.87 -1.21 -1.20
CA LYS A 557 -27.50 -1.08 -2.60
C LYS A 557 -26.93 -2.41 -3.08
N ILE A 558 -27.22 -2.76 -4.33
CA ILE A 558 -26.49 -3.82 -5.03
C ILE A 558 -26.08 -3.29 -6.40
N VAL A 559 -24.81 -3.47 -6.73
CA VAL A 559 -24.26 -3.16 -8.05
C VAL A 559 -23.84 -4.47 -8.68
N ILE A 560 -24.36 -4.71 -9.88
CA ILE A 560 -24.04 -5.90 -10.65
C ILE A 560 -23.27 -5.44 -11.86
N VAL A 561 -22.05 -5.95 -11.99
CA VAL A 561 -21.15 -5.65 -13.08
C VAL A 561 -21.27 -6.75 -14.11
N ARG A 562 -21.49 -6.36 -15.38
CA ARG A 562 -21.43 -7.25 -16.54
C ARG A 562 -20.23 -6.89 -17.41
N LYS A 563 -19.56 -7.88 -17.99
CA LYS A 563 -18.51 -7.68 -19.01
C LYS A 563 -19.08 -7.95 -20.39
N ASN A 564 -19.07 -6.95 -21.26
CA ASN A 564 -19.42 -7.08 -22.69
C ASN A 564 -18.26 -6.52 -23.53
N GLY A 565 -17.53 -7.40 -24.21
CA GLY A 565 -16.28 -7.00 -24.89
C GLY A 565 -15.27 -6.40 -23.90
N ALA A 566 -14.91 -5.12 -24.09
CA ALA A 566 -13.99 -4.37 -23.23
C ALA A 566 -14.70 -3.41 -22.23
N SER A 567 -16.04 -3.37 -22.21
CA SER A 567 -16.82 -2.41 -21.43
C SER A 567 -17.53 -3.07 -20.25
N VAL A 568 -17.59 -2.34 -19.12
CA VAL A 568 -18.32 -2.72 -17.90
C VAL A 568 -19.64 -1.96 -17.84
N GLN A 569 -20.74 -2.68 -17.60
CA GLN A 569 -22.08 -2.10 -17.41
C GLN A 569 -22.67 -2.48 -16.06
N SER A 570 -23.35 -1.54 -15.42
CA SER A 570 -24.12 -1.79 -14.19
C SER A 570 -25.52 -2.28 -14.54
N VAL A 571 -25.96 -3.40 -13.96
CA VAL A 571 -27.34 -3.89 -14.08
C VAL A 571 -28.18 -3.31 -12.95
N GLU A 572 -29.33 -2.73 -13.30
CA GLU A 572 -30.30 -2.22 -12.33
C GLU A 572 -31.03 -3.40 -11.66
N VAL A 573 -30.92 -3.47 -10.33
CA VAL A 573 -31.63 -4.46 -9.51
C VAL A 573 -32.65 -3.70 -8.65
N PRO A 574 -33.93 -4.09 -8.65
CA PRO A 574 -34.93 -3.45 -7.80
C PRO A 574 -34.55 -3.57 -6.31
N LEU A 575 -34.69 -2.48 -5.53
CA LEU A 575 -34.35 -2.43 -4.10
C LEU A 575 -35.55 -2.06 -3.21
N PRO A 576 -35.63 -2.54 -1.94
CA PRO A 576 -34.76 -3.54 -1.30
C PRO A 576 -35.49 -4.72 -0.65
N ALA A 577 -34.80 -5.87 -0.60
CA ALA A 577 -35.10 -6.97 0.31
C ALA A 577 -34.57 -6.61 1.72
N ASN A 578 -35.40 -6.80 2.73
CA ASN A 578 -35.03 -6.67 4.14
C ASN A 578 -35.29 -8.00 4.86
N ILE A 579 -34.54 -8.24 5.94
CA ILE A 579 -34.81 -9.34 6.86
C ILE A 579 -34.74 -8.81 8.30
N THR A 580 -35.71 -9.21 9.10
CA THR A 580 -35.67 -9.01 10.56
C THR A 580 -35.34 -10.33 11.22
N ILE A 581 -34.31 -10.33 12.06
CA ILE A 581 -33.78 -11.51 12.73
C ILE A 581 -33.89 -11.24 14.23
N ASN A 582 -34.49 -12.18 14.96
CA ASN A 582 -34.51 -12.13 16.42
C ASN A 582 -33.44 -13.11 16.92
N ILE A 583 -32.36 -12.57 17.46
CA ILE A 583 -31.31 -13.36 18.10
C ILE A 583 -31.73 -13.53 19.56
N PRO A 584 -31.93 -14.78 20.03
CA PRO A 584 -32.26 -15.02 21.44
C PRO A 584 -31.20 -14.36 22.33
N GLY A 585 -31.63 -13.55 23.30
CA GLY A 585 -30.73 -13.03 24.31
C GLY A 585 -30.14 -14.17 25.14
N VAL A 586 -28.89 -14.01 25.56
CA VAL A 586 -28.27 -14.86 26.59
C VAL A 586 -28.98 -14.63 27.92
#